data_AF-A0A0E3PWC1-F1
#
_entry.id   AF-A0A0E3PWC1-F1
#
_cell.length_a   1.000
_cell.length_b   1.000
_cell.length_c   1.000
_cell.angle_alpha   90.00
_cell.angle_beta   90.00
_cell.angle_gamma   90.00
#
_symmetry.space_group_name_H-M   'P 1'
#
loop_
_entity.id
_entity.type
_entity.pdbx_description
1 polymer ?
#
loop_
_entity_poly.entity_id
_entity_poly.type
_entity_poly.pdbx_seq_one_letter_code
_entity_poly.pdbx_strand_id
1 'polypeptide(L)'
;MDLTLQIDTDYSLQEASEVVRSALEHEKHLAKYKVQRYATICDEFEDRYDLISTELIKKIEAGEFLDDDRFFDWYAAKKGLDHWKKKLKVLNAVRF
;
A
#
# COMPACT_ATOMS: atom_id res chain seq x y z
N MET A 1 18.19 2.87 -15.91
CA MET A 1 16.98 3.53 -16.45
C MET A 1 16.91 4.84 -15.72
N ASP A 2 17.12 5.93 -16.43
CA ASP A 2 17.30 7.24 -15.81
C ASP A 2 15.95 7.96 -15.82
N LEU A 3 15.53 8.41 -14.64
CA LEU A 3 14.36 9.27 -14.48
C LEU A 3 14.85 10.72 -14.52
N THR A 4 14.54 11.44 -15.59
CA THR A 4 14.84 12.87 -15.67
C THR A 4 13.70 13.67 -15.05
N LEU A 5 14.00 14.38 -13.96
CA LEU A 5 13.09 15.37 -13.36
C LEU A 5 13.46 16.75 -13.91
N GLN A 6 12.56 17.35 -14.69
CA GLN A 6 12.70 18.75 -15.09
C GLN A 6 12.17 19.64 -13.96
N ILE A 7 13.04 20.51 -13.46
CA ILE A 7 12.71 21.48 -12.41
C ILE A 7 12.67 22.84 -13.09
N ASP A 8 11.45 23.34 -13.34
CA ASP A 8 11.21 24.63 -13.98
C ASP A 8 11.20 25.72 -12.89
N THR A 9 12.37 26.19 -12.45
CA THR A 9 12.41 27.10 -11.29
C THR A 9 13.63 28.03 -11.20
N ASP A 10 13.48 29.09 -10.38
CA ASP A 10 14.55 29.93 -9.82
C ASP A 10 15.35 29.26 -8.66
N TYR A 11 15.00 28.04 -8.25
CA TYR A 11 15.63 27.32 -7.14
C TYR A 11 16.82 26.48 -7.59
N SER A 12 17.71 26.20 -6.65
CA SER A 12 18.86 25.33 -6.91
C SER A 12 18.43 23.87 -7.08
N LEU A 13 19.21 23.12 -7.86
CA LEU A 13 19.05 21.66 -7.99
C LEU A 13 19.10 20.97 -6.62
N GLN A 14 19.88 21.49 -5.67
CA GLN A 14 20.00 20.95 -4.33
C GLN A 14 18.68 21.07 -3.56
N GLU A 15 18.10 22.27 -3.48
CA GLU A 15 16.83 22.50 -2.78
C GLU A 15 15.72 21.61 -3.33
N ALA A 16 15.58 21.55 -4.66
CA ALA A 16 14.61 20.69 -5.30
C ALA A 16 14.86 19.20 -5.00
N SER A 17 16.12 18.76 -5.00
CA SER A 17 16.49 17.37 -4.67
C SER A 17 16.17 17.00 -3.23
N GLU A 18 16.40 17.91 -2.28
CA GLU A 18 16.09 17.72 -0.86
C GLU A 18 14.58 17.59 -0.63
N VAL A 19 13.77 18.42 -1.29
CA VAL A 19 12.30 18.32 -1.24
C VAL A 19 11.82 16.97 -1.79
N VAL A 20 12.33 16.56 -2.96
CA VAL A 20 11.97 15.26 -3.57
C VAL A 20 12.37 14.10 -2.67
N ARG A 21 13.58 14.14 -2.09
CA ARG A 21 14.05 13.12 -1.15
C ARG A 21 13.14 13.04 0.08
N SER A 22 12.83 14.18 0.70
CA SER A 22 11.96 14.24 1.87
C SER A 22 10.55 13.68 1.57
N ALA A 23 9.98 14.02 0.42
CA ALA A 23 8.69 13.49 -0.02
C ALA A 23 8.73 11.96 -0.20
N LEU A 24 9.79 11.42 -0.80
CA LEU A 24 9.97 9.97 -0.97
C LEU A 24 10.15 9.25 0.37
N GLU A 25 10.88 9.83 1.32
CA GLU A 25 11.04 9.27 2.67
C GLU A 25 9.74 9.29 3.46
N HIS A 26 8.99 10.39 3.39
CA HIS A 26 7.67 10.50 3.99
C HIS A 26 6.72 9.44 3.43
N GLU A 27 6.69 9.28 2.11
CA GLU A 27 5.85 8.29 1.45
C GLU A 27 6.27 6.84 1.82
N LYS A 28 7.57 6.57 1.97
CA LYS A 28 8.07 5.28 2.49
C LYS A 28 7.54 5.02 3.90
N HIS A 29 7.56 6.02 4.77
CA HIS A 29 7.06 5.90 6.14
C HIS A 29 5.55 5.63 6.15
N LEU A 30 4.77 6.40 5.39
CA LEU A 30 3.33 6.21 5.25
C LEU A 30 3.00 4.82 4.70
N ALA A 31 3.72 4.36 3.67
CA ALA A 31 3.51 3.05 3.08
C ALA A 31 3.78 1.91 4.07
N LYS A 32 4.85 1.99 4.87
CA LYS A 32 5.12 1.01 5.94
C LYS A 32 3.98 0.96 6.96
N TYR A 33 3.53 2.11 7.43
CA TYR A 33 2.42 2.22 8.36
C TYR A 33 1.13 1.60 7.78
N LYS A 34 0.79 1.92 6.53
CA LYS A 34 -0.41 1.38 5.87
C LYS A 34 -0.32 -0.13 5.64
N VAL A 35 0.84 -0.65 5.25
CA VAL A 35 1.07 -2.11 5.14
C VAL A 35 0.84 -2.78 6.49
N GLN A 36 1.43 -2.26 7.57
CA GLN A 36 1.24 -2.83 8.90
C GLN A 36 -0.22 -2.79 9.33
N ARG A 37 -0.88 -1.63 9.18
CA ARG A 37 -2.27 -1.45 9.58
C ARG A 37 -3.22 -2.41 8.86
N TYR A 38 -3.10 -2.53 7.54
CA TYR A 38 -3.96 -3.43 6.78
C TYR A 38 -3.63 -4.91 7.00
N ALA A 39 -2.36 -5.26 7.24
CA ALA A 39 -1.98 -6.61 7.63
C ALA A 39 -2.68 -6.99 8.94
N THR A 40 -2.59 -6.15 9.97
CA THR A 40 -3.28 -6.39 11.25
C THR A 40 -4.79 -6.56 11.08
N ILE A 41 -5.46 -5.75 10.25
CA ILE A 41 -6.90 -5.90 9.99
C ILE A 41 -7.20 -7.26 9.33
N CYS A 42 -6.37 -7.69 8.37
CA CYS A 42 -6.56 -8.98 7.71
C CYS A 42 -6.32 -10.13 8.70
N ASP A 43 -5.22 -10.10 9.43
CA ASP A 43 -4.82 -11.14 10.39
C ASP A 43 -5.88 -11.30 11.49
N GLU A 44 -6.35 -10.21 12.10
CA GLU A 44 -7.39 -10.24 13.15
C GLU A 44 -8.74 -10.80 12.65
N PHE A 45 -9.09 -10.56 11.39
CA PHE A 45 -10.30 -11.08 10.79
C PHE A 45 -10.16 -12.57 10.46
N GLU A 46 -9.05 -12.94 9.84
CA GLU A 46 -8.71 -14.32 9.47
C GLU A 46 -8.67 -15.21 10.72
N ASP A 47 -8.02 -14.76 11.80
CA ASP A 47 -7.95 -15.46 13.09
C ASP A 47 -9.34 -15.60 13.74
N ARG A 48 -10.18 -14.55 13.67
CA ARG A 48 -11.52 -14.57 14.30
C ARG A 48 -12.46 -15.58 13.66
N TYR A 49 -12.34 -15.78 12.35
CA TYR A 49 -13.27 -16.61 11.58
C TYR A 49 -12.64 -17.92 11.09
N ASP A 50 -11.38 -18.21 11.46
CA ASP A 50 -10.59 -19.36 11.00
C ASP A 50 -10.56 -19.47 9.47
N LEU A 51 -10.28 -18.34 8.82
CA LEU A 51 -10.31 -18.19 7.36
C LEU A 51 -8.91 -17.98 6.79
N ILE A 52 -8.71 -18.46 5.56
CA ILE A 52 -7.47 -18.22 4.81
C ILE A 52 -7.73 -17.18 3.71
N SER A 53 -6.93 -16.11 3.72
CA SER A 53 -6.94 -15.01 2.75
C SER A 53 -7.15 -15.42 1.28
N THR A 54 -6.46 -16.46 0.82
CA THR A 54 -6.50 -16.92 -0.58
C THR A 54 -7.81 -17.59 -0.96
N GLU A 55 -8.44 -18.30 -0.03
CA GLU A 55 -9.74 -18.93 -0.24
C GLU A 55 -10.85 -17.89 -0.16
N LEU A 56 -10.73 -16.96 0.78
CA LEU A 56 -11.73 -15.92 1.00
C LEU A 56 -11.87 -15.00 -0.22
N ILE A 57 -10.75 -14.60 -0.84
CA ILE A 57 -10.77 -13.81 -2.09
C ILE A 57 -11.54 -14.53 -3.19
N LYS A 58 -11.31 -15.83 -3.39
CA LYS A 58 -11.99 -16.59 -4.46
C LYS A 58 -13.49 -16.62 -4.27
N LYS A 59 -13.94 -16.83 -3.04
CA LYS A 59 -15.37 -16.88 -2.69
C LYS A 59 -16.05 -15.52 -2.84
N ILE A 60 -15.37 -14.44 -2.42
CA ILE A 60 -15.88 -13.07 -2.62
C ILE A 60 -15.98 -12.75 -4.12
N GLU A 61 -14.96 -13.08 -4.91
CA GLU A 61 -14.95 -12.84 -6.35
C GLU A 61 -15.95 -13.75 -7.12
N ALA A 62 -16.34 -14.89 -6.53
CA ALA A 62 -17.42 -15.74 -7.02
C ALA A 62 -18.83 -15.26 -6.59
N GLY A 63 -18.92 -14.21 -5.75
CA GLY A 63 -20.19 -13.66 -5.28
C GLY A 63 -20.84 -14.41 -4.11
N GLU A 64 -20.09 -15.25 -3.39
CA GLU A 64 -20.64 -16.10 -2.31
C GLU A 64 -20.97 -15.33 -1.01
N PHE A 65 -20.45 -14.11 -0.83
CA PHE A 65 -20.56 -13.33 0.41
C PHE A 65 -21.20 -11.95 0.24
N LEU A 66 -22.07 -11.79 -0.77
CA LEU A 66 -22.64 -10.47 -1.13
C LEU A 66 -23.52 -9.82 -0.06
N ASP A 67 -23.97 -10.58 0.95
CA ASP A 67 -24.94 -10.11 1.95
C ASP A 67 -24.32 -9.80 3.34
N ASP A 68 -22.99 -9.86 3.47
CA ASP A 68 -22.31 -9.62 4.75
C ASP A 68 -21.20 -8.56 4.63
N ASP A 69 -21.53 -7.35 5.06
CA ASP A 69 -20.69 -6.14 5.07
C ASP A 69 -19.29 -6.35 5.65
N ARG A 70 -19.14 -7.29 6.60
CA ARG A 70 -17.85 -7.56 7.25
C ARG A 70 -16.81 -8.11 6.28
N PHE A 71 -17.24 -8.88 5.29
CA PHE A 71 -16.35 -9.40 4.24
C PHE A 71 -15.93 -8.32 3.24
N PHE A 72 -16.78 -7.31 3.02
CA PHE A 72 -16.42 -6.16 2.18
C PHE A 72 -15.35 -5.29 2.84
N ASP A 73 -15.48 -5.01 4.13
CA ASP A 73 -14.46 -4.27 4.89
C ASP A 73 -13.11 -4.99 4.88
N TRP A 74 -13.13 -6.31 5.13
CA TRP A 74 -11.92 -7.13 5.03
C TRP A 74 -11.34 -7.12 3.61
N TYR A 75 -12.18 -7.27 2.57
CA TYR A 75 -11.72 -7.28 1.19
C TYR A 75 -11.10 -5.95 0.77
N ALA A 76 -11.69 -4.83 1.20
CA ALA A 76 -11.13 -3.50 1.00
C ALA A 76 -9.76 -3.36 1.70
N ALA A 77 -9.63 -3.84 2.94
CA ALA A 77 -8.35 -3.87 3.65
C ALA A 77 -7.32 -4.74 2.92
N LYS A 78 -7.73 -5.91 2.41
CA LYS A 78 -6.86 -6.83 1.67
C LYS A 78 -6.34 -6.22 0.36
N LYS A 79 -7.21 -5.59 -0.43
CA LYS A 79 -6.80 -4.85 -1.64
C LYS A 79 -5.91 -3.66 -1.29
N GLY A 80 -6.20 -2.96 -0.19
CA GLY A 80 -5.35 -1.92 0.37
C GLY A 80 -3.95 -2.43 0.72
N LEU A 81 -3.86 -3.57 1.41
CA LEU A 81 -2.60 -4.21 1.76
C LEU A 81 -1.75 -4.52 0.53
N ASP A 82 -2.36 -5.10 -0.51
CA ASP A 82 -1.66 -5.45 -1.75
C ASP A 82 -1.16 -4.21 -2.49
N HIS A 83 -2.00 -3.16 -2.56
CA HIS A 83 -1.64 -1.87 -3.14
C HIS A 83 -0.43 -1.25 -2.42
N TRP A 84 -0.48 -1.15 -1.09
CA TRP A 84 0.58 -0.52 -0.30
C TRP A 84 1.85 -1.36 -0.25
N LYS A 85 1.76 -2.70 -0.27
CA LYS A 85 2.92 -3.59 -0.43
C LYS A 85 3.63 -3.34 -1.77
N LYS A 86 2.87 -3.21 -2.86
CA LYS A 86 3.43 -2.89 -4.18
C LYS A 86 4.08 -1.50 -4.18
N LYS A 87 3.39 -0.49 -3.63
CA LYS A 87 3.93 0.88 -3.53
C LYS A 87 5.23 0.92 -2.71
N LEU A 88 5.27 0.26 -1.56
CA LEU A 88 6.48 0.17 -0.72
C LEU A 88 7.65 -0.51 -1.43
N LYS A 89 7.39 -1.58 -2.20
CA LYS A 89 8.43 -2.23 -3.03
C LYS A 89 9.02 -1.26 -4.06
N VAL A 90 8.18 -0.47 -4.74
CA VAL A 90 8.64 0.55 -5.70
C VAL A 90 9.46 1.61 -4.99
N LEU A 91 8.95 2.17 -3.89
CA LEU A 91 9.66 3.21 -3.12
C LEU A 91 11.03 2.72 -2.64
N ASN A 92 11.13 1.49 -2.15
CA ASN A 92 12.40 0.91 -1.70
C ASN A 92 13.39 0.65 -2.86
N ALA A 93 12.91 0.51 -4.09
CA ALA A 93 13.75 0.37 -5.27
C ALA A 93 14.32 1.72 -5.75
N VAL A 94 13.70 2.85 -5.37
CA VAL A 94 14.21 4.20 -5.66
C VAL A 94 15.41 4.50 -4.75
N ARG A 95 16.56 4.77 -5.39
CA ARG A 95 17.82 5.20 -4.76
C ARG A 95 18.07 6.67 -5.10
N PHE A 96 18.55 7.44 -4.13
CA PHE A 96 18.76 8.89 -4.20
C PHE A 96 19.94 9.31 -3.31
#